data_AF-A0AAD7ML42-F1
#
_entry.id   AF-A0AAD7ML42-F1
#
_cell.length_a   1.000
_cell.length_b   1.000
_cell.length_c   1.000
_cell.angle_alpha   90.00
_cell.angle_beta   90.00
_cell.angle_gamma   90.00
#
_symmetry.space_group_name_H-M   'P 1'
#
loop_
_entity.id
_entity.type
_entity.pdbx_description
1 polymer ?
#
loop_
_entity_poly.entity_id
_entity_poly.type
_entity_poly.pdbx_seq_one_letter_code
_entity_poly.pdbx_strand_id
1 'polypeptide(L)'
;MPTWATSLSQFDIPPSIYSSTNDYLGLVANWIKDLLVKPNHTRACDAIRAITTIFYGIGVYTVMELFFMAGLSPFLTLYEIFSNPSRAARFLAAFYSYIARGKQDLCKEEEPKPKKHQLSADQRIALAAII
;
A
#
# COMPACT_ATOMS: atom_id res chain seq x y z
N MET A 1 3.60 10.30 15.78
CA MET A 1 5.06 10.59 15.80
C MET A 1 5.76 9.60 14.89
N PRO A 2 6.77 10.00 14.09
CA PRO A 2 7.60 9.02 13.40
C PRO A 2 8.37 8.20 14.43
N THR A 3 8.12 6.90 14.50
CA THR A 3 8.85 5.97 15.36
C THR A 3 10.08 5.49 14.61
N TRP A 4 11.24 6.06 14.93
CA TRP A 4 12.52 5.50 14.49
C TRP A 4 12.77 4.26 15.35
N ALA A 5 12.65 3.08 14.76
CA ALA A 5 12.88 1.81 15.43
C ALA A 5 14.18 1.20 14.91
N THR A 6 14.90 0.52 15.79
CA THR A 6 16.18 -0.14 15.46
C THR A 6 16.01 -1.58 14.99
N SER A 7 14.83 -2.17 15.22
CA SER A 7 14.52 -3.56 14.85
C SER A 7 13.10 -3.68 14.32
N LEU A 8 12.89 -4.60 13.37
CA LEU A 8 11.55 -4.98 12.87
C LEU A 8 10.63 -5.49 13.98
N SER A 9 11.19 -6.12 15.02
CA SER A 9 10.43 -6.66 16.16
C SER A 9 9.81 -5.59 17.06
N GLN A 10 10.15 -4.32 16.87
CA GLN A 10 9.58 -3.19 17.62
C GLN A 10 8.28 -2.67 16.99
N PHE A 11 7.88 -3.21 15.83
CA PHE A 11 6.66 -2.83 15.13
C PHE A 11 5.61 -3.93 15.23
N ASP A 12 4.37 -3.53 15.48
CA ASP A 12 3.19 -4.40 15.41
C ASP A 12 2.78 -4.63 13.94
N ILE A 13 3.61 -5.38 13.21
CA ILE A 13 3.41 -5.63 11.79
C ILE A 13 2.39 -6.78 11.63
N PRO A 14 1.31 -6.60 10.86
CA PRO A 14 0.35 -7.67 10.57
C PRO A 14 1.00 -8.82 9.78
N PRO A 15 0.40 -10.02 9.79
CA PRO A 15 0.82 -11.12 8.93
C PRO A 15 0.95 -10.65 7.48
N SER A 16 2.03 -11.06 6.81
CA SER A 16 2.24 -10.64 5.42
C SER A 16 1.18 -11.27 4.51
N ILE A 17 0.56 -10.41 3.71
CA ILE A 17 -0.41 -10.77 2.68
C ILE A 17 0.13 -11.85 1.73
N TYR A 18 1.44 -11.83 1.45
CA TYR A 18 2.07 -12.73 0.48
C TYR A 18 2.52 -14.05 1.07
N SER A 19 3.00 -14.07 2.31
CA SER A 19 3.48 -15.30 2.95
C SER A 19 2.36 -16.08 3.64
N SER A 20 1.35 -15.36 4.14
CA SER A 20 0.32 -15.88 5.05
C SER A 20 -1.05 -15.29 4.71
N THR A 21 -1.47 -15.45 3.45
CA THR A 21 -2.71 -14.84 2.93
C THR A 21 -3.95 -15.23 3.74
N ASN A 22 -4.09 -16.51 4.11
CA ASN A 22 -5.24 -17.00 4.88
C ASN A 22 -5.30 -16.39 6.28
N ASP A 23 -4.15 -16.24 6.95
CA ASP A 23 -4.08 -15.66 8.29
C ASP A 23 -4.46 -14.18 8.25
N TYR A 24 -3.96 -13.45 7.25
CA TYR A 24 -4.31 -12.05 7.05
C TYR A 24 -5.80 -11.88 6.71
N LEU A 25 -6.34 -12.71 5.81
CA LEU A 25 -7.78 -12.69 5.47
C LEU A 25 -8.66 -13.04 6.67
N GLY A 26 -8.26 -14.01 7.49
CA GLY A 26 -8.96 -14.36 8.72
C GLY A 26 -8.97 -13.21 9.72
N LEU A 27 -7.84 -12.53 9.88
CA LEU A 27 -7.70 -11.34 10.72
C LEU A 27 -8.61 -10.18 10.25
N VAL A 28 -8.62 -9.89 8.94
CA VAL A 28 -9.52 -8.89 8.34
C VAL A 28 -10.99 -9.29 8.54
N ALA A 29 -11.34 -10.55 8.31
CA ALA A 29 -12.71 -11.03 8.44
C ALA A 29 -13.21 -10.94 9.89
N ASN A 30 -12.39 -11.31 10.87
CA ASN A 30 -12.73 -11.18 12.28
C ASN A 30 -12.91 -9.72 12.69
N TRP A 31 -12.00 -8.84 12.25
CA TRP A 31 -12.13 -7.41 12.49
C TRP A 31 -13.41 -6.81 11.89
N ILE A 32 -13.77 -7.19 10.65
CA ILE A 32 -15.04 -6.76 10.05
C ILE A 32 -16.22 -7.24 10.89
N LYS A 33 -16.23 -8.49 11.35
CA LYS A 33 -17.29 -9.01 12.24
C LYS A 33 -17.40 -8.18 13.52
N ASP A 34 -16.28 -7.86 14.15
CA ASP A 34 -16.27 -7.03 15.36
C ASP A 34 -16.81 -5.62 15.10
N LEU A 35 -16.47 -5.03 13.94
CA LEU A 35 -16.99 -3.75 13.49
C LEU A 35 -18.50 -3.77 13.23
N LEU A 36 -19.06 -4.89 12.76
CA LEU A 36 -20.50 -5.05 12.58
C LEU A 36 -21.25 -5.16 13.91
N VAL A 37 -20.61 -5.73 14.94
CA VAL A 37 -21.18 -5.80 16.30
C VAL A 37 -21.07 -4.45 17.01
N LYS A 38 -19.96 -3.73 16.81
CA LYS A 38 -19.68 -2.42 17.42
C LYS A 38 -19.41 -1.39 16.31
N PRO A 39 -20.47 -0.72 15.80
CA PRO A 39 -20.32 0.18 14.67
C PRO A 39 -19.43 1.36 15.03
N ASN A 40 -18.47 1.65 14.15
CA ASN A 40 -17.62 2.83 14.23
C ASN A 40 -18.02 3.85 13.16
N HIS A 41 -18.54 4.99 13.61
CA HIS A 41 -18.97 6.09 12.76
C HIS A 41 -17.88 7.14 12.52
N THR A 42 -16.63 6.89 12.93
CA THR A 42 -15.49 7.72 12.56
C THR A 42 -15.30 7.68 11.03
N ARG A 43 -14.87 8.80 10.47
CA ARG A 43 -14.48 8.91 9.06
C ARG A 43 -13.47 7.80 8.72
N ALA A 44 -13.76 7.04 7.68
CA ALA A 44 -13.02 5.84 7.36
C ALA A 44 -11.53 6.12 7.09
N CYS A 45 -11.21 7.25 6.46
CA CYS A 45 -9.82 7.65 6.21
C CYS A 45 -8.99 7.77 7.50
N ASP A 46 -9.57 8.27 8.59
CA ASP A 46 -8.87 8.42 9.86
C ASP A 46 -8.78 7.08 10.60
N ALA A 47 -9.90 6.34 10.60
CA ALA A 47 -9.96 5.05 11.27
C ALA A 47 -9.01 4.02 10.64
N ILE A 48 -8.98 3.90 9.30
CA ILE A 48 -8.09 2.98 8.58
C ILE A 48 -6.63 3.27 8.91
N ARG A 49 -6.24 4.55 8.98
CA ARG A 49 -4.87 4.96 9.31
C ARG A 49 -4.49 4.69 10.77
N ALA A 50 -5.47 4.65 11.67
CA ALA A 50 -5.26 4.34 13.08
C ALA A 50 -5.13 2.83 13.33
N ILE A 51 -5.67 1.99 12.44
CA ILE A 51 -5.69 0.53 12.61
C ILE A 51 -4.43 -0.08 11.98
N THR A 52 -3.28 0.14 12.61
CA THR A 52 -1.98 -0.35 12.13
C THR A 52 -1.86 -1.88 12.20
N THR A 53 -2.65 -2.53 13.06
CA THR A 53 -2.71 -3.99 13.21
C THR A 53 -3.32 -4.71 12.01
N ILE A 54 -3.92 -3.98 11.07
CA ILE A 54 -4.50 -4.50 9.83
C ILE A 54 -3.89 -3.76 8.65
N PHE A 55 -3.98 -2.43 8.69
CA PHE A 55 -3.61 -1.53 7.62
C PHE A 55 -2.27 -0.84 7.94
N TYR A 56 -1.23 -1.64 8.06
CA TYR A 56 0.12 -1.13 8.36
C TYR A 56 0.69 -0.29 7.20
N GLY A 57 1.37 0.80 7.55
CA GLY A 57 2.03 1.67 6.56
C GLY A 57 1.11 2.59 5.78
N ILE A 58 -0.18 2.70 6.12
CA ILE A 58 -1.11 3.60 5.42
C ILE A 58 -0.97 5.04 5.95
N GLY A 59 -0.46 5.93 5.08
CA GLY A 59 -0.43 7.38 5.31
C GLY A 59 -1.69 8.12 4.85
N VAL A 60 -1.68 9.45 4.96
CA VAL A 60 -2.76 10.34 4.48
C VAL A 60 -2.97 10.16 2.97
N TYR A 61 -1.88 10.17 2.20
CA TYR A 61 -1.94 10.09 0.74
C TYR A 61 -2.32 8.69 0.28
N THR A 62 -1.73 7.66 0.91
CA THR A 62 -2.04 6.27 0.62
C THR A 62 -3.51 5.98 0.84
N VAL A 63 -4.11 6.42 1.96
CA VAL A 63 -5.55 6.19 2.17
C VAL A 63 -6.37 6.89 1.09
N MET A 64 -6.06 8.13 0.71
CA MET A 64 -6.81 8.82 -0.34
C MET A 64 -6.69 8.12 -1.69
N GLU A 65 -5.52 7.59 -2.04
CA GLU A 65 -5.31 6.80 -3.26
C GLU A 65 -6.13 5.50 -3.24
N LEU A 66 -6.20 4.82 -2.09
CA LEU A 66 -7.04 3.62 -1.94
C LEU A 66 -8.52 3.91 -2.14
N PHE A 67 -9.02 5.01 -1.60
CA PHE A 67 -10.41 5.44 -1.81
C PHE A 67 -10.67 5.79 -3.28
N PHE A 68 -9.73 6.45 -3.94
CA PHE A 68 -9.80 6.74 -5.36
C PHE A 68 -9.84 5.45 -6.20
N MET A 69 -8.90 4.53 -5.97
CA MET A 69 -8.84 3.22 -6.64
C MET A 69 -10.10 2.38 -6.38
N ALA A 70 -10.62 2.40 -5.16
CA ALA A 70 -11.86 1.71 -4.81
C ALA A 70 -13.10 2.40 -5.40
N GLY A 71 -13.01 3.63 -5.91
CA GLY A 71 -14.12 4.47 -6.35
C GLY A 71 -15.12 4.75 -5.22
N LEU A 72 -14.61 5.02 -4.01
CA LEU A 72 -15.38 5.31 -2.81
C LEU A 72 -15.12 6.75 -2.37
N SER A 73 -16.14 7.38 -1.77
CA SER A 73 -15.98 8.72 -1.19
C SER A 73 -15.15 8.67 0.10
N PRO A 74 -14.13 9.54 0.26
CA PRO A 74 -13.30 9.59 1.47
C PRO A 74 -14.06 10.13 2.70
N PHE A 75 -15.26 10.66 2.50
CA PHE A 75 -16.14 11.16 3.56
C PHE A 75 -17.02 10.08 4.20
N LEU A 76 -17.01 8.85 3.65
CA LEU A 76 -17.72 7.74 4.25
C LEU A 76 -17.14 7.40 5.63
N THR A 77 -18.02 6.99 6.54
CA THR A 77 -17.65 6.39 7.81
C THR A 77 -17.12 4.98 7.62
N LEU A 78 -16.35 4.49 8.60
CA LEU A 78 -15.82 3.13 8.57
C LEU A 78 -16.95 2.10 8.46
N TYR A 79 -18.01 2.28 9.25
CA TYR A 79 -19.17 1.43 9.20
C TYR A 79 -19.87 1.43 7.83
N GLU A 80 -20.05 2.56 7.16
CA GLU A 80 -20.71 2.61 5.83
C GLU A 80 -19.95 1.88 4.72
N ILE A 81 -18.64 1.70 4.89
CA ILE A 81 -17.81 0.93 3.94
C ILE A 81 -17.93 -0.55 4.24
N PHE A 82 -17.73 -0.95 5.50
CA PHE A 82 -17.60 -2.36 5.86
C PHE A 82 -18.93 -3.05 6.20
N SER A 83 -20.02 -2.30 6.40
CA SER A 83 -21.39 -2.84 6.46
C SER A 83 -21.95 -3.24 5.09
N ASN A 84 -21.41 -2.71 4.00
CA ASN A 84 -21.79 -3.08 2.65
C ASN A 84 -20.73 -4.00 2.04
N PRO A 85 -21.07 -5.27 1.71
CA PRO A 85 -20.08 -6.24 1.25
C PRO A 85 -19.41 -5.83 -0.08
N SER A 86 -20.13 -5.13 -0.97
CA SER A 86 -19.57 -4.65 -2.23
C SER A 86 -18.56 -3.52 -2.01
N ARG A 87 -18.86 -2.56 -1.13
CA ARG A 87 -17.90 -1.48 -0.78
C ARG A 87 -16.68 -2.04 -0.07
N ALA A 88 -16.87 -2.94 0.89
CA ALA A 88 -15.78 -3.65 1.57
C ALA A 88 -14.88 -4.39 0.56
N ALA A 89 -15.47 -5.17 -0.35
CA ALA A 89 -14.73 -5.91 -1.37
C ALA A 89 -13.93 -4.98 -2.31
N ARG A 90 -14.53 -3.88 -2.77
CA ARG A 90 -13.84 -2.87 -3.60
C ARG A 90 -12.67 -2.23 -2.87
N PHE A 91 -12.86 -1.86 -1.60
CA PHE A 91 -11.79 -1.28 -0.79
C PHE A 91 -10.64 -2.27 -0.57
N LEU A 92 -10.96 -3.51 -0.18
CA LEU A 92 -9.94 -4.55 -0.01
C LEU A 92 -9.20 -4.84 -1.32
N ALA A 93 -9.92 -4.98 -2.44
CA ALA A 93 -9.31 -5.17 -3.75
C ALA A 93 -8.36 -4.03 -4.13
N ALA A 94 -8.74 -2.78 -3.89
CA ALA A 94 -7.87 -1.62 -4.08
C ALA A 94 -6.61 -1.71 -3.19
N PHE A 95 -6.76 -2.09 -1.93
CA PHE A 95 -5.64 -2.28 -1.00
C PHE A 95 -4.67 -3.37 -1.44
N TYR A 96 -5.18 -4.56 -1.82
CA TYR A 96 -4.35 -5.63 -2.36
C TYR A 96 -3.63 -5.21 -3.65
N SER A 97 -4.32 -4.48 -4.53
CA SER A 97 -3.75 -4.00 -5.80
C SER A 97 -2.64 -2.97 -5.57
N TYR A 98 -2.83 -2.07 -4.59
CA TYR A 98 -1.82 -1.09 -4.19
C TYR A 98 -0.54 -1.78 -3.68
N ILE A 99 -0.69 -2.79 -2.83
CA ILE A 99 0.44 -3.56 -2.29
C ILE A 99 1.13 -4.39 -3.38
N ALA A 100 0.37 -4.98 -4.30
CA ALA A 100 0.89 -5.69 -5.48
C ALA A 100 1.75 -4.77 -6.36
N ARG A 101 1.26 -3.57 -6.62
CA ARG A 101 1.98 -2.55 -7.39
C ARG A 101 3.28 -2.12 -6.70
N GLY A 102 3.21 -1.81 -5.41
CA GLY A 102 4.40 -1.42 -4.63
C GLY A 102 5.49 -2.48 -4.66
N LYS A 103 5.12 -3.77 -4.55
CA LYS A 103 6.08 -4.88 -4.66
C LYS A 103 6.74 -4.95 -6.04
N GLN A 104 5.95 -4.80 -7.12
CA GLN A 104 6.49 -4.82 -8.48
C GLN A 104 7.48 -3.69 -8.72
N ASP A 105 7.21 -2.50 -8.20
CA ASP A 105 8.08 -1.35 -8.39
C ASP A 105 9.40 -1.50 -7.61
N LEU A 106 9.37 -2.07 -6.40
CA LEU A 106 10.58 -2.44 -5.65
C LEU A 106 11.43 -3.47 -6.41
N CYS A 107 10.81 -4.51 -6.98
CA CYS A 107 11.55 -5.52 -7.75
C CYS A 107 12.20 -4.95 -9.02
N LYS A 108 11.60 -3.92 -9.65
CA LYS A 108 12.19 -3.26 -10.83
C LYS A 108 13.41 -2.40 -10.49
N GLU A 109 13.46 -1.85 -9.29
CA GLU A 109 14.59 -1.02 -8.85
C GLU A 109 15.85 -1.85 -8.57
N GLU A 110 15.69 -3.13 -8.21
CA GLU A 110 16.79 -4.06 -8.00
C GLU A 110 17.45 -4.53 -9.31
N GLU A 111 16.78 -4.35 -10.46
CA GLU A 111 17.41 -4.68 -11.75
C GLU A 111 18.57 -3.70 -12.03
N PRO A 112 19.78 -4.21 -12.33
CA PRO A 112 20.92 -3.35 -12.62
C PRO A 112 20.58 -2.51 -13.85
N LYS A 113 20.39 -1.20 -13.64
CA LYS A 113 20.16 -0.25 -14.73
C LYS A 113 21.21 -0.49 -15.82
N PRO A 114 20.82 -0.72 -17.08
CA PRO A 114 21.79 -0.92 -18.15
C PRO A 114 22.72 0.29 -18.13
N LYS A 115 24.02 0.04 -18.01
CA LYS A 115 25.04 1.10 -18.05
C LYS A 115 24.73 1.91 -19.30
N LYS A 116 24.33 3.18 -19.12
CA LYS A 116 24.16 4.11 -20.25
C LYS A 116 25.40 3.96 -21.11
N HIS A 117 25.21 3.63 -22.39
CA HIS A 117 26.29 3.42 -23.34
C HIS A 117 27.18 4.67 -23.28
N GLN A 118 28.27 4.61 -22.53
CA GLN A 118 29.28 5.64 -22.55
C GLN A 118 29.87 5.51 -23.95
N LEU A 119 29.56 6.48 -24.84
CA LEU A 119 30.20 6.56 -26.14
C LEU A 119 31.70 6.35 -25.93
N SER A 120 32.28 5.39 -26.66
CA SER A 120 33.71 5.12 -26.53
C SER A 120 34.50 6.40 -26.82
N ALA A 121 35.72 6.52 -26.29
CA ALA A 121 36.56 7.69 -26.52
C ALA A 121 36.67 8.02 -28.02
N ASP A 122 36.67 7.01 -28.88
CA ASP A 122 36.73 7.14 -30.34
C ASP A 122 35.49 7.82 -30.92
N GLN A 123 34.30 7.52 -30.39
CA GLN A 123 33.05 8.14 -30.81
C GLN A 123 32.94 9.61 -30.38
N ARG A 124 33.62 10.00 -29.29
CA ARG A 124 33.71 11.40 -28.85
C ARG A 124 34.65 12.23 -29.72
N ILE A 125 35.75 11.63 -30.19
CA ILE A 125 36.71 12.26 -31.12
C ILE A 125 36.07 12.46 -32.50
N ALA A 126 35.34 11.46 -33.01
CA ALA A 126 34.64 11.57 -34.29
C ALA A 126 33.58 12.68 -34.31
N LEU A 127 32.88 12.92 -33.18
CA LEU A 127 31.89 13.99 -33.08
C LEU A 127 32.52 15.39 -32.98
N ALA A 128 33.73 15.48 -32.40
CA ALA A 128 34.48 16.74 -32.30
C ALA A 128 35.19 17.14 -33.62
N ALA A 129 35.31 16.23 -34.58
CA ALA A 129 35.88 16.50 -35.90
C ALA A 129 34.85 17.02 -36.93
N ILE A 130 33.57 17.12 -36.55
CA ILE A 130 32.46 17.54 -37.43
C ILE A 130 31.98 18.99 -37.08
N ILE A 131 32.56 19.63 -36.06
CA ILE A 131 32.33 21.04 -35.69
C ILE A 131 33.61 21.82 -35.97
#